data_AF-A0A8B5WDK0-F1
#
_entry.id   AF-A0A8B5WDK0-F1
#
_cell.length_a   1.000
_cell.length_b   1.000
_cell.length_c   1.000
_cell.angle_alpha   90.00
_cell.angle_beta   90.00
_cell.angle_gamma   90.00
#
_symmetry.space_group_name_H-M   'P 1'
#
loop_
_entity.id
_entity.type
_entity.pdbx_description
1 polymer ?
#
loop_
_entity_poly.entity_id
_entity_poly.type
_entity_poly.pdbx_seq_one_letter_code
_entity_poly.pdbx_strand_id
1 'polypeptide(L)'
;MSRSAAADLRFVQIGTLALRIHDLDPAAVIAELARRRQQAPELLDSARLLLDLGQLDPESMDFAQVEHLAAALTEHGHQLLGLLESPASASLANRLGLPVLKASTERPARARKSRPEPEPEPEPEHSDWTATRHIDGQVRSGQQIY
;
A
#
# COMPACT_ATOMS: atom_id res chain seq x y z
N MET A 1 13.91 37.95 -36.83
CA MET A 1 13.03 37.89 -35.65
C MET A 1 12.79 36.41 -35.35
N SER A 2 13.39 35.86 -34.31
CA SER A 2 13.20 34.44 -33.95
C SER A 2 11.84 34.30 -33.29
N ARG A 3 10.93 33.49 -33.86
CA ARG A 3 9.64 33.19 -33.23
C ARG A 3 9.90 32.39 -31.96
N SER A 4 9.72 33.01 -30.80
CA SER A 4 9.59 32.28 -29.53
C SER A 4 8.39 31.34 -29.65
N ALA A 5 8.56 30.07 -29.28
CA ALA A 5 7.44 29.15 -29.19
C ALA A 5 6.41 29.67 -28.17
N ALA A 6 5.12 29.44 -28.43
CA ALA A 6 4.03 29.92 -27.56
C ALA A 6 3.88 29.10 -26.27
N ALA A 7 4.39 27.86 -26.24
CA ALA A 7 4.37 26.97 -25.08
C ALA A 7 5.38 25.84 -25.24
N ASP A 8 5.77 25.24 -24.11
CA ASP A 8 6.56 24.00 -24.02
C ASP A 8 5.74 22.91 -23.31
N LEU A 9 5.89 21.66 -23.73
CA LEU A 9 5.29 20.50 -23.06
C LEU A 9 6.37 19.75 -22.28
N ARG A 10 6.04 19.33 -21.06
CA ARG A 10 6.93 18.53 -20.20
C ARG A 10 6.16 17.41 -19.54
N PHE A 11 6.80 16.27 -19.41
CA PHE A 11 6.30 15.20 -18.56
C PHE A 11 6.65 15.51 -17.11
N VAL A 12 5.66 15.39 -16.22
CA VAL A 12 5.84 15.55 -14.78
C VAL A 12 5.09 14.43 -14.09
N GLN A 13 5.78 13.76 -13.17
CA GLN A 13 5.15 12.80 -12.27
C GLN A 13 4.67 13.53 -11.01
N ILE A 14 3.41 13.32 -10.66
CA ILE A 14 2.81 13.87 -9.45
C ILE A 14 2.46 12.75 -8.48
N GLY A 15 2.69 12.98 -7.18
CA GLY A 15 2.20 12.08 -6.12
C GLY A 15 0.69 12.21 -5.98
N THR A 16 -0.02 11.09 -5.99
CA THR A 16 -1.47 11.01 -5.80
C THR A 16 -1.79 9.79 -4.94
N LEU A 17 -2.93 9.82 -4.24
CA LEU A 17 -3.42 8.67 -3.49
C LEU A 17 -4.58 8.03 -4.24
N ALA A 18 -4.61 6.70 -4.25
CA ALA A 18 -5.78 5.96 -4.69
C ALA A 18 -6.63 5.64 -3.46
N LEU A 19 -7.87 6.13 -3.46
CA LEU A 19 -8.89 5.78 -2.49
C LEU A 19 -9.67 4.59 -3.03
N ARG A 20 -9.31 3.40 -2.54
CA ARG A 20 -10.00 2.16 -2.85
C ARG A 20 -11.30 2.05 -2.08
N ILE A 21 -12.40 1.97 -2.81
CA ILE A 21 -13.74 1.92 -2.27
C ILE A 21 -14.14 0.46 -2.06
N HIS A 22 -14.55 0.16 -0.83
CA HIS A 22 -15.06 -1.15 -0.42
C HIS A 22 -16.56 -1.11 -0.10
N ASP A 23 -17.07 0.08 0.23
CA ASP A 23 -18.45 0.34 0.60
C ASP A 23 -18.83 1.74 0.04
N LEU A 24 -20.07 1.90 -0.43
CA LEU A 24 -20.56 3.13 -1.04
C LEU A 24 -21.24 4.09 -0.04
N ASP A 25 -21.31 3.75 1.24
CA ASP A 25 -21.75 4.66 2.30
C ASP A 25 -20.78 5.84 2.46
N PRO A 26 -21.20 7.08 2.10
CA PRO A 26 -20.33 8.25 2.20
C PRO A 26 -19.90 8.54 3.63
N ALA A 27 -20.78 8.31 4.62
CA ALA A 27 -20.49 8.61 6.01
C ALA A 27 -19.35 7.71 6.53
N ALA A 28 -19.39 6.42 6.22
CA ALA A 28 -18.34 5.48 6.56
C ALA A 28 -16.99 5.85 5.90
N VAL A 29 -17.01 6.19 4.60
CA VAL A 29 -15.79 6.57 3.87
C VAL A 29 -15.17 7.85 4.43
N ILE A 30 -15.98 8.88 4.70
CA ILE A 30 -15.51 10.16 5.26
C ILE A 30 -14.95 9.96 6.67
N ALA A 31 -15.62 9.16 7.51
CA ALA A 31 -15.14 8.85 8.85
C ALA A 31 -13.77 8.15 8.82
N GLU A 32 -13.59 7.20 7.90
CA GLU A 32 -12.30 6.51 7.71
C GLU A 32 -11.21 7.47 7.21
N LEU A 33 -11.52 8.36 6.27
CA LEU A 33 -10.58 9.40 5.81
C LEU A 33 -10.20 10.36 6.94
N ALA A 34 -11.15 10.78 7.77
CA ALA A 34 -10.89 11.61 8.94
C ALA A 34 -9.97 10.91 9.95
N ARG A 35 -10.22 9.62 10.22
CA ARG A 35 -9.36 8.79 11.08
C ARG A 35 -7.95 8.68 10.53
N ARG A 36 -7.79 8.45 9.22
CA ARG A 36 -6.47 8.42 8.58
C ARG A 36 -5.77 9.77 8.59
N ARG A 37 -6.51 10.88 8.46
CA ARG A 37 -5.95 12.24 8.53
C ARG A 37 -5.32 12.49 9.90
N GLN A 38 -5.94 12.03 10.98
CA GLN A 38 -5.35 12.13 12.33
C GLN A 38 -4.03 11.36 12.44
N GLN A 39 -3.91 10.22 11.73
CA GLN A 39 -2.70 9.39 11.75
C GLN A 39 -1.58 9.94 10.86
N ALA A 40 -1.93 10.58 9.74
CA ALA A 40 -0.97 11.14 8.79
C ALA A 40 -1.51 12.44 8.15
N PRO A 41 -1.49 13.57 8.88
CA PRO A 41 -2.07 14.84 8.41
C PRO A 41 -1.41 15.33 7.12
N GLU A 42 -0.07 15.40 7.11
CA GLU A 42 0.70 15.90 5.96
C GLU A 42 0.40 15.14 4.66
N LEU A 43 0.18 13.82 4.77
CA LEU A 43 -0.12 12.97 3.64
C LEU A 43 -1.50 13.27 3.06
N LEU A 44 -2.51 13.46 3.91
CA LEU A 44 -3.91 13.60 3.48
C LEU A 44 -4.34 15.04 3.20
N ASP A 45 -3.70 16.03 3.82
CA ASP A 45 -4.02 17.45 3.60
C ASP A 45 -3.50 17.94 2.24
N SER A 46 -2.43 17.35 1.74
CA SER A 46 -1.90 17.59 0.39
C SER A 46 -2.42 16.60 -0.65
N ALA A 47 -3.20 15.60 -0.23
CA ALA A 47 -3.62 14.51 -1.09
C ALA A 47 -4.61 14.97 -2.14
N ARG A 48 -4.32 14.55 -3.35
CA ARG A 48 -5.29 14.45 -4.43
C ARG A 48 -5.66 12.98 -4.59
N LEU A 49 -6.95 12.71 -4.77
CA LEU A 49 -7.50 11.37 -4.71
C LEU A 49 -7.90 10.87 -6.09
N LEU A 50 -7.56 9.62 -6.37
CA LEU A 50 -8.15 8.83 -7.45
C LEU A 50 -9.12 7.84 -6.83
N LEU A 51 -10.35 7.78 -7.34
CA LEU A 51 -11.32 6.79 -6.90
C LEU A 51 -11.02 5.45 -7.56
N ASP A 52 -10.76 4.43 -6.74
CA ASP A 52 -10.55 3.06 -7.19
C ASP A 52 -11.76 2.22 -6.81
N LEU A 53 -12.57 1.90 -7.82
CA LEU A 53 -13.80 1.11 -7.70
C LEU A 53 -13.58 -0.37 -8.02
N GLY A 54 -12.33 -0.82 -8.20
CA GLY A 54 -12.02 -2.16 -8.69
C GLY A 54 -12.39 -3.31 -7.75
N GLN A 55 -12.76 -3.02 -6.49
CA GLN A 55 -13.21 -4.02 -5.52
C GLN A 55 -14.74 -4.18 -5.48
N LEU A 56 -15.47 -3.27 -6.11
CA LEU A 56 -16.92 -3.34 -6.18
C LEU A 56 -17.31 -4.22 -7.36
N ASP A 57 -18.38 -4.98 -7.19
CA ASP A 57 -18.96 -5.75 -8.29
C ASP A 57 -19.60 -4.77 -9.31
N PRO A 58 -19.16 -4.76 -10.57
CA PRO A 58 -19.67 -3.83 -11.57
C PRO A 58 -21.14 -4.08 -11.95
N GLU A 59 -21.65 -5.31 -11.78
CA GLU A 59 -23.04 -5.64 -12.18
C GLU A 59 -24.07 -5.16 -11.16
N SER A 60 -23.70 -5.10 -9.87
CA SER A 60 -24.56 -4.65 -8.78
C SER A 60 -24.33 -3.20 -8.36
N MET A 61 -23.41 -2.50 -9.02
CA MET A 61 -23.03 -1.14 -8.67
C MET A 61 -24.14 -0.13 -8.99
N ASP A 62 -24.59 0.60 -7.98
CA ASP A 62 -25.45 1.76 -8.15
C ASP A 62 -24.61 3.01 -8.46
N PHE A 63 -24.68 3.50 -9.70
CA PHE A 63 -23.95 4.69 -10.12
C PHE A 63 -24.43 5.97 -9.40
N ALA A 64 -25.69 6.05 -8.96
CA ALA A 64 -26.17 7.20 -8.20
C ALA A 64 -25.54 7.25 -6.80
N GLN A 65 -25.27 6.09 -6.18
CA GLN A 65 -24.54 6.03 -4.92
C GLN A 65 -23.09 6.47 -5.09
N VAL A 66 -22.43 6.09 -6.19
CA VAL A 66 -21.07 6.56 -6.50
C VAL A 66 -21.03 8.08 -6.71
N GLU A 67 -22.01 8.64 -7.40
CA GLU A 67 -22.17 10.10 -7.55
C GLU A 67 -22.36 10.80 -6.21
N HIS A 68 -23.20 10.23 -5.35
CA HIS A 68 -23.43 10.76 -4.02
C HIS A 68 -22.16 10.73 -3.15
N LEU A 69 -21.41 9.62 -3.20
CA LEU A 69 -20.12 9.49 -2.53
C LEU A 69 -19.11 10.54 -3.06
N ALA A 70 -19.00 10.72 -4.36
CA ALA A 70 -18.08 11.68 -4.97
C ALA A 70 -18.44 13.14 -4.59
N ALA A 71 -19.74 13.46 -4.56
CA ALA A 71 -20.23 14.75 -4.10
C ALA A 71 -19.87 14.98 -2.62
N ALA A 72 -20.15 14.00 -1.76
CA ALA A 72 -19.83 14.08 -0.33
C ALA A 72 -18.33 14.26 -0.07
N LEU A 73 -17.47 13.53 -0.80
CA LEU A 73 -16.01 13.71 -0.70
C LEU A 73 -15.59 15.15 -1.03
N THR A 74 -16.18 15.73 -2.08
CA THR A 74 -15.90 17.10 -2.51
C THR A 74 -16.41 18.12 -1.50
N GLU A 75 -17.62 17.94 -0.96
CA GLU A 75 -18.20 18.77 0.10
C GLU A 75 -17.35 18.77 1.39
N HIS A 76 -16.72 17.64 1.70
CA HIS A 76 -15.78 17.49 2.81
C HIS A 76 -14.34 17.95 2.49
N GLY A 77 -14.14 18.62 1.34
CA GLY A 77 -12.89 19.29 0.99
C GLY A 77 -11.84 18.39 0.33
N HIS A 78 -12.18 17.17 -0.07
CA HIS A 78 -11.26 16.31 -0.81
C HIS A 78 -11.24 16.67 -2.31
N GLN A 79 -10.06 16.67 -2.91
CA GLN A 79 -9.89 16.91 -4.35
C GLN A 79 -9.82 15.60 -5.11
N LEU A 80 -10.83 15.34 -5.95
CA LEU A 80 -10.85 14.19 -6.86
C LEU A 80 -10.14 14.55 -8.18
N LEU A 81 -9.13 13.78 -8.55
CA LEU A 81 -8.42 13.92 -9.84
C LEU A 81 -9.04 13.09 -10.96
N GLY A 82 -9.73 12.01 -10.61
CA GLY A 82 -10.17 11.02 -11.58
C GLY A 82 -10.58 9.70 -10.96
N LEU A 83 -10.94 8.77 -11.83
CA LEU A 83 -11.18 7.37 -11.52
C LEU A 83 -9.98 6.54 -11.98
N LEU A 84 -9.60 5.52 -11.22
CA LEU A 84 -8.73 4.48 -11.77
C LEU A 84 -9.52 3.62 -12.75
N GLU A 85 -8.84 3.17 -13.81
CA GLU A 85 -9.40 2.29 -14.82
C GLU A 85 -9.98 1.02 -14.19
N SER A 86 -11.27 0.78 -14.45
CA SER A 86 -12.02 -0.41 -14.05
C SER A 86 -13.14 -0.69 -15.08
N PRO A 87 -13.78 -1.87 -15.06
CA PRO A 87 -14.88 -2.16 -15.99
C PRO A 87 -16.02 -1.13 -15.95
N ALA A 88 -16.30 -0.53 -14.78
CA ALA A 88 -17.36 0.46 -14.60
C ALA A 88 -16.89 1.93 -14.79
N SER A 89 -15.56 2.19 -14.84
CA SER A 89 -15.03 3.55 -14.75
C SER A 89 -15.40 4.43 -15.94
N ALA A 90 -15.55 3.87 -17.14
CA ALA A 90 -15.87 4.66 -18.35
C ALA A 90 -17.27 5.30 -18.29
N SER A 91 -18.27 4.55 -17.80
CA SER A 91 -19.64 5.04 -17.64
C SER A 91 -19.73 6.12 -16.54
N LEU A 92 -19.00 5.92 -15.44
CA LEU A 92 -18.96 6.84 -14.31
C LEU A 92 -18.15 8.12 -14.61
N ALA A 93 -17.09 8.03 -15.40
CA ALA A 93 -16.27 9.18 -15.78
C ALA A 93 -17.09 10.29 -16.44
N ASN A 94 -17.94 9.93 -17.40
CA ASN A 94 -18.81 10.89 -18.09
C ASN A 94 -19.83 11.53 -17.15
N ARG A 95 -20.38 10.74 -16.22
CA ARG A 95 -21.35 11.17 -15.22
C ARG A 95 -20.77 12.14 -14.20
N LEU A 96 -19.56 11.83 -13.72
CA LEU A 96 -18.85 12.63 -12.71
C LEU A 96 -18.08 13.81 -13.31
N GLY A 97 -17.93 13.88 -14.65
CA GLY A 97 -17.06 14.85 -15.31
C GLY A 97 -15.58 14.66 -14.94
N LEU A 98 -15.17 13.42 -14.62
CA LEU A 98 -13.83 13.08 -14.16
C LEU A 98 -13.12 12.17 -15.18
N PRO A 99 -11.79 12.33 -15.40
CA PRO A 99 -11.06 11.46 -16.31
C PRO A 99 -10.86 10.06 -15.73
N VAL A 100 -10.71 9.07 -16.61
CA VAL A 100 -10.19 7.74 -16.26
C VAL A 100 -8.68 7.74 -16.42
N LEU A 101 -7.96 7.36 -15.36
CA LEU A 101 -6.50 7.27 -15.34
C LEU A 101 -6.05 5.82 -15.17
N LYS A 102 -4.95 5.48 -15.81
CA LYS A 102 -4.26 4.21 -15.59
C LYS A 102 -3.18 4.38 -14.54
N ALA A 103 -3.18 3.54 -13.52
CA ALA A 103 -2.07 3.50 -12.59
C ALA A 103 -0.79 3.07 -13.34
N SER A 104 0.24 3.91 -13.33
CA SER A 104 1.55 3.50 -13.83
C SER A 104 2.09 2.44 -12.88
N THR A 105 2.24 1.21 -13.36
CA THR A 105 2.68 0.06 -12.56
C THR A 105 4.18 0.07 -12.27
N GLU A 106 4.86 1.19 -12.45
CA GLU A 106 6.23 1.42 -11.96
C GLU A 106 6.21 1.51 -10.43
N ARG A 107 5.80 0.41 -9.79
CA ARG A 107 6.42 0.02 -8.55
C ARG A 107 7.89 -0.15 -8.92
N PRO A 108 8.86 0.59 -8.34
CA PRO A 108 10.13 -0.06 -8.14
C PRO A 108 9.74 -1.33 -7.40
N ALA A 109 10.03 -2.49 -8.01
CA ALA A 109 10.08 -3.69 -7.24
C ALA A 109 11.01 -3.33 -6.09
N ARG A 110 10.44 -3.04 -4.91
CA ARG A 110 11.13 -3.38 -3.68
C ARG A 110 11.34 -4.85 -3.91
N ALA A 111 12.55 -5.19 -4.40
CA ALA A 111 13.08 -6.51 -4.28
C ALA A 111 12.76 -6.84 -2.83
N ARG A 112 11.74 -7.69 -2.64
CA ARG A 112 11.61 -8.39 -1.39
C ARG A 112 12.99 -9.01 -1.32
N LYS A 113 13.87 -8.49 -0.46
CA LYS A 113 15.01 -9.28 -0.02
C LYS A 113 14.30 -10.53 0.48
N SER A 114 14.38 -11.59 -0.32
CA SER A 114 13.93 -12.91 0.09
C SER A 114 14.55 -13.06 1.46
N ARG A 115 13.69 -13.14 2.49
CA ARG A 115 14.15 -13.70 3.74
C ARG A 115 14.77 -15.03 3.33
N PRO A 116 16.04 -15.29 3.64
CA PRO A 116 16.62 -16.59 3.32
C PRO A 116 15.67 -17.64 3.86
N GLU A 117 15.34 -18.61 3.02
CA GLU A 117 14.60 -19.79 3.45
C GLU A 117 15.34 -20.33 4.69
N PRO A 118 14.65 -20.62 5.82
CA PRO A 118 15.32 -21.29 6.92
C PRO A 118 15.89 -22.58 6.37
N GLU A 119 17.21 -22.68 6.42
CA GLU A 119 17.96 -23.90 6.14
C GLU A 119 17.31 -25.02 6.97
N PRO A 120 17.03 -26.20 6.39
CA PRO A 120 16.41 -27.28 7.13
C PRO A 120 17.26 -27.56 8.37
N GLU A 121 16.60 -27.52 9.53
CA GLU A 121 17.17 -27.84 10.82
C GLU A 121 17.82 -29.23 10.72
N PRO A 122 19.14 -29.38 10.95
CA PRO A 122 19.76 -30.69 10.86
C PRO A 122 19.09 -31.61 11.89
N GLU A 123 18.63 -32.78 11.44
CA GLU A 123 18.17 -33.83 12.34
C GLU A 123 19.25 -34.07 13.41
N PRO A 124 18.87 -34.22 14.69
CA PRO A 124 19.85 -34.44 15.74
C PRO A 124 20.55 -35.77 15.48
N GLU A 125 21.78 -35.70 14.96
CA GLU A 125 22.68 -36.83 14.91
C GLU A 125 22.87 -37.32 16.34
N HIS A 126 22.43 -38.55 16.61
CA HIS A 126 22.71 -39.24 17.86
C HIS A 126 24.22 -39.32 18.03
N SER A 127 24.73 -38.56 18.98
CA SER A 127 26.15 -38.46 19.20
C SER A 127 26.61 -39.58 20.12
N ASP A 128 27.41 -40.53 19.60
CA ASP A 128 28.06 -41.62 20.35
C ASP A 128 29.23 -41.10 21.21
N TRP A 129 29.00 -40.06 22.02
CA TRP A 129 30.00 -39.58 22.96
C TRP A 129 29.81 -40.23 24.32
N THR A 130 30.89 -40.82 24.84
CA THR A 130 30.97 -41.26 26.23
C THR A 130 30.77 -40.06 27.16
N ALA A 131 29.84 -40.18 28.12
CA ALA A 131 29.49 -39.13 29.04
C ALA A 131 30.71 -38.59 29.81
N THR A 132 30.90 -37.27 29.77
CA THR A 132 31.95 -36.56 30.51
C THR A 132 31.69 -36.62 32.01
N ARG A 133 32.68 -37.04 32.81
CA ARG A 133 32.62 -36.98 34.27
C ARG A 133 32.93 -35.56 34.75
N HIS A 134 31.98 -34.95 35.44
CA HIS A 134 32.17 -33.65 36.09
C HIS A 134 32.82 -33.84 37.46
N ILE A 135 33.83 -33.03 37.78
CA ILE A 135 34.52 -33.07 39.06
C ILE A 135 34.32 -31.73 39.76
N ASP A 136 33.46 -31.72 40.76
CA ASP A 136 33.06 -30.52 41.50
C ASP A 136 34.10 -30.04 42.55
N GLY A 137 35.32 -30.58 42.51
CA GLY A 137 36.38 -30.29 43.48
C GLY A 137 37.50 -29.41 42.91
N GLN A 138 38.13 -28.60 43.78
CA GLN A 138 39.24 -27.73 43.37
C GLN A 138 40.52 -28.54 43.10
N VAL A 139 41.00 -28.52 41.85
CA VAL A 139 42.25 -29.16 41.43
C VAL A 139 43.45 -28.24 41.69
N ARG A 140 44.48 -28.74 42.37
CA ARG A 140 45.69 -27.97 42.68
C ARG A 140 46.78 -28.17 41.63
N SER A 141 47.67 -27.19 41.48
CA SER A 141 48.77 -27.23 40.50
C SER A 141 49.64 -28.48 40.71
N GLY A 142 49.68 -29.35 39.71
CA GLY A 142 50.41 -30.63 39.72
C GLY A 142 49.54 -31.88 39.79
N GLN A 143 48.22 -31.77 39.98
CA GLN A 143 47.31 -32.90 39.99
C GLN A 143 46.77 -33.19 38.57
N GLN A 144 46.97 -34.41 38.09
CA GLN A 144 46.34 -34.92 36.87
C GLN A 144 45.20 -35.86 37.21
N ILE A 145 44.08 -35.71 36.49
CA ILE A 145 42.88 -36.54 36.59
C ILE A 145 42.75 -37.28 35.26
N TYR A 146 42.47 -38.58 35.34
CA TYR A 146 42.15 -39.44 34.19
C TYR A 146 40.66 -39.75 34.16
#